data_AF-A0A7S1M6P7-F1
#
_entry.id   AF-A0A7S1M6P7-F1
#
_cell.length_a   1.000
_cell.length_b   1.000
_cell.length_c   1.000
_cell.angle_alpha   90.00
_cell.angle_beta   90.00
_cell.angle_gamma   90.00
#
_symmetry.space_group_name_H-M   'P 1'
#
loop_
_entity.id
_entity.type
_entity.pdbx_description
1 polymer ?
#
loop_
_entity_poly.entity_id
_entity_poly.type
_entity_poly.pdbx_seq_one_letter_code
_entity_poly.pdbx_strand_id
1 'polypeptide(L)'
;GRLVALGRLRFACVMANNAVRAGIAAMLLVTGVMWLCGTSSITDLILNAAALCFVMDLDECLFEMAVPSSVHMFVKGLEALRYRRWGWNMEAIVPLVAVCAISFAVFPLLVNPNTLDMLQVKQALCAGNQNFIVKMNSAGLVASTNTTAFSSEDVPSLLDRAVEELKLNTQIGQVTMQFSHYTEVYANFRSVSTETIESFAASRTDCLNLDQMFHGYFLKSSPYIFTGMRYAIGSHGLHAGQTLLERPFACEDYAAYCQLSALVRITCPITCGCHDPLSGLLWTGPALGCPPKCAERRLQRQRGRPCVDMHAANMSAWRSYWNTLGTMWTADMTDAVQIGVIRAFTGRKSAEGCANDELLPITNVSDCDEHWFSANGLSVV
;
A
#
# COMPACT_ATOMS: atom_id res chain seq x y z
N GLY A 1 -61.64 -42.79 -19.49
CA GLY A 1 -62.47 -42.28 -20.61
C GLY A 1 -61.55 -41.66 -21.65
N ARG A 2 -61.70 -42.00 -22.93
CA ARG A 2 -60.88 -41.44 -24.01
C ARG A 2 -61.26 -39.98 -24.24
N LEU A 3 -60.35 -39.04 -24.01
CA LEU A 3 -60.51 -37.63 -24.39
C LEU A 3 -60.30 -37.51 -25.91
N VAL A 4 -61.38 -37.56 -26.69
CA VAL A 4 -61.31 -37.54 -28.16
C VAL A 4 -61.20 -36.11 -28.73
N ALA A 5 -61.61 -35.09 -27.97
CA ALA A 5 -61.47 -33.69 -28.36
C ALA A 5 -61.40 -32.76 -27.15
N LEU A 6 -60.53 -31.74 -27.21
CA LEU A 6 -60.57 -30.62 -26.27
C LEU A 6 -61.70 -29.65 -26.68
N GLY A 7 -62.54 -29.27 -25.73
CA GLY A 7 -63.49 -28.17 -25.94
C GLY A 7 -62.75 -26.85 -26.21
N ARG A 8 -63.31 -26.00 -27.09
CA ARG A 8 -62.72 -24.70 -27.49
C ARG A 8 -62.34 -23.83 -26.29
N LEU A 9 -63.14 -23.86 -25.22
CA LEU A 9 -62.89 -23.13 -23.99
C LEU A 9 -61.61 -23.60 -23.27
N ARG A 10 -61.41 -24.92 -23.15
CA ARG A 10 -60.19 -25.48 -22.52
C ARG A 10 -58.95 -25.17 -23.33
N PHE A 11 -59.06 -25.25 -24.67
CA PHE A 11 -57.97 -24.87 -25.56
C PHE A 11 -57.62 -23.38 -25.43
N ALA A 12 -58.63 -22.50 -25.39
CA ALA A 12 -58.42 -21.08 -25.16
C ALA A 12 -57.76 -20.79 -23.80
N CYS A 13 -58.17 -21.47 -22.72
CA CYS A 13 -57.53 -21.34 -21.40
C CYS A 13 -56.05 -21.79 -21.43
N VAL A 14 -55.73 -22.90 -22.10
CA VAL A 14 -54.34 -23.37 -22.25
C VAL A 14 -53.51 -22.38 -23.04
N MET A 15 -54.04 -21.84 -24.15
CA MET A 15 -53.36 -20.83 -24.96
C MET A 15 -53.15 -19.52 -24.19
N ALA A 16 -54.16 -19.07 -23.43
CA ALA A 16 -54.04 -17.88 -22.58
C ALA A 16 -52.97 -18.06 -21.49
N ASN A 17 -52.94 -19.22 -20.81
CA ASN A 17 -51.92 -19.52 -19.81
C ASN A 17 -50.51 -19.55 -20.42
N ASN A 18 -50.34 -20.15 -21.60
CA ASN A 18 -49.07 -20.16 -22.31
C ASN A 18 -48.64 -18.76 -22.75
N ALA A 19 -49.57 -17.92 -23.19
CA ALA A 19 -49.28 -16.52 -23.53
C ALA A 19 -48.82 -15.71 -22.31
N VAL A 20 -49.46 -15.89 -21.15
CA VAL A 20 -49.04 -15.25 -19.88
C VAL A 20 -47.62 -15.71 -19.51
N ARG A 21 -47.34 -17.02 -19.58
CA ARG A 21 -45.99 -17.55 -19.30
C ARG A 21 -44.94 -16.99 -20.24
N ALA A 22 -45.23 -16.90 -21.54
CA ALA A 22 -44.32 -16.31 -22.52
C ALA A 22 -44.07 -14.82 -22.24
N GLY A 23 -45.11 -14.08 -21.83
CA GLY A 23 -44.99 -12.67 -21.43
C GLY A 23 -44.08 -12.48 -20.21
N ILE A 24 -44.25 -13.30 -19.17
CA ILE A 24 -43.39 -13.28 -17.98
C ILE A 24 -41.95 -13.61 -18.35
N ALA A 25 -41.73 -14.66 -19.15
CA ALA A 25 -40.40 -15.06 -19.59
C ALA A 25 -39.71 -13.93 -20.41
N ALA A 26 -40.43 -13.27 -21.31
CA ALA A 26 -39.90 -12.14 -22.07
C ALA A 26 -39.55 -10.95 -21.17
N MET A 27 -40.40 -10.64 -20.18
CA MET A 27 -40.12 -9.59 -19.21
C MET A 27 -38.87 -9.90 -18.38
N LEU A 28 -38.77 -11.12 -17.83
CA LEU A 28 -37.60 -11.57 -17.06
C LEU A 28 -36.32 -11.58 -17.89
N LEU A 29 -36.41 -11.93 -19.17
CA LEU A 29 -35.26 -11.89 -20.08
C LEU A 29 -34.78 -10.45 -20.29
N VAL A 30 -35.69 -9.51 -20.56
CA VAL A 30 -35.32 -8.09 -20.77
C VAL A 30 -34.76 -7.48 -19.49
N THR A 31 -35.42 -7.68 -18.35
CA THR A 31 -34.94 -7.13 -17.07
C THR A 31 -33.64 -7.79 -16.62
N GLY A 32 -33.50 -9.10 -16.79
CA GLY A 32 -32.28 -9.85 -16.49
C GLY A 32 -31.10 -9.40 -17.35
N VAL A 33 -31.30 -9.22 -18.66
CA VAL A 33 -30.26 -8.69 -19.56
C VAL A 33 -29.88 -7.27 -19.16
N MET A 34 -30.83 -6.38 -18.89
CA MET A 34 -30.57 -5.00 -18.49
C MET A 34 -29.77 -4.94 -17.17
N TRP A 35 -30.13 -5.79 -16.21
CA TRP A 35 -29.44 -5.87 -14.93
C TRP A 35 -28.02 -6.45 -15.05
N LEU A 36 -27.84 -7.51 -15.85
CA LEU A 36 -26.51 -8.08 -16.13
C LEU A 36 -25.60 -7.08 -16.86
N CYS A 37 -26.13 -6.32 -17.83
CA CYS A 37 -25.36 -5.30 -18.54
C CYS A 37 -24.95 -4.12 -17.65
N GLY A 38 -25.71 -3.82 -16.59
CA GLY A 38 -25.39 -2.78 -15.62
C GLY A 38 -24.28 -3.16 -14.62
N THR A 39 -23.84 -4.43 -14.61
CA THR A 39 -22.82 -4.91 -13.67
C THR A 39 -21.42 -4.68 -14.25
N SER A 40 -20.66 -3.75 -13.66
CA SER A 40 -19.30 -3.39 -14.12
C SER A 40 -18.17 -4.23 -13.50
N SER A 41 -18.47 -5.00 -12.44
CA SER A 41 -17.52 -5.85 -11.75
C SER A 41 -17.65 -7.30 -12.22
N ILE A 42 -16.52 -7.92 -12.60
CA ILE A 42 -16.47 -9.34 -13.01
C ILE A 42 -16.89 -10.25 -11.84
N THR A 43 -16.50 -9.92 -10.61
CA THR A 43 -16.86 -10.69 -9.41
C THR A 43 -18.36 -10.70 -9.20
N ASP A 44 -19.00 -9.55 -9.34
CA ASP A 44 -20.45 -9.42 -9.18
C ASP A 44 -21.18 -10.16 -10.29
N LEU A 45 -20.65 -10.13 -11.52
CA LEU A 45 -21.22 -10.87 -12.65
C LEU A 45 -21.22 -12.39 -12.40
N ILE A 46 -20.13 -12.94 -11.85
CA ILE A 46 -20.04 -14.36 -11.49
C ILE A 46 -21.01 -14.70 -10.35
N LEU A 47 -21.09 -13.83 -9.33
CA LEU A 47 -21.95 -14.04 -8.16
C LEU A 47 -23.44 -13.98 -8.55
N ASN A 48 -23.78 -13.06 -9.44
CA ASN A 48 -25.11 -12.91 -10.04
C ASN A 48 -25.48 -14.12 -10.90
N ALA A 49 -24.55 -14.65 -11.70
CA ALA A 49 -24.77 -15.86 -12.49
C ALA A 49 -24.99 -17.09 -11.58
N ALA A 50 -24.18 -17.23 -10.52
CA ALA A 50 -24.33 -18.30 -9.54
C ALA A 50 -25.68 -18.23 -8.81
N ALA A 51 -26.11 -17.03 -8.42
CA ALA A 51 -27.41 -16.81 -7.78
C ALA A 51 -28.58 -17.17 -8.73
N LEU A 52 -28.47 -16.84 -10.03
CA LEU A 52 -29.49 -17.19 -11.02
C LEU A 52 -29.61 -18.70 -11.21
N CYS A 53 -28.48 -19.43 -11.28
CA CYS A 53 -28.49 -20.89 -11.30
C CYS A 53 -29.21 -21.47 -10.08
N PHE A 54 -28.90 -20.94 -8.89
CA PHE A 54 -29.54 -21.38 -7.65
C PHE A 54 -31.06 -21.16 -7.65
N VAL A 55 -31.53 -20.02 -8.17
CA VAL A 55 -32.98 -19.73 -8.25
C VAL A 55 -33.70 -20.68 -9.22
N MET A 56 -33.05 -21.04 -10.35
CA MET A 56 -33.60 -22.04 -11.28
C MET A 56 -33.69 -23.42 -10.61
N ASP A 57 -32.62 -23.88 -9.95
CA ASP A 57 -32.65 -25.18 -9.25
C ASP A 57 -33.71 -25.21 -8.12
N LEU A 58 -33.91 -24.08 -7.45
CA LEU A 58 -34.93 -23.93 -6.42
C LEU A 58 -36.35 -24.01 -7.00
N ASP A 59 -36.59 -23.47 -8.19
CA ASP A 59 -37.91 -23.52 -8.82
C ASP A 59 -38.33 -24.96 -9.17
N GLU A 60 -37.38 -25.79 -9.61
CA GLU A 60 -37.60 -27.20 -9.90
C GLU A 60 -37.92 -27.96 -8.62
N CYS A 61 -37.16 -27.71 -7.54
CA CYS A 61 -37.40 -28.32 -6.24
C CYS A 61 -38.77 -27.92 -5.66
N LEU A 62 -39.13 -26.63 -5.73
CA LEU A 62 -40.42 -26.14 -5.25
C LEU A 62 -41.57 -26.72 -6.06
N PHE A 63 -41.41 -26.88 -7.37
CA PHE A 63 -42.40 -27.55 -8.21
C PHE A 63 -42.60 -29.01 -7.79
N GLU A 64 -41.51 -29.76 -7.58
CA GLU A 64 -41.59 -31.14 -7.10
C GLU A 64 -42.27 -31.28 -5.73
N MET A 65 -42.06 -30.32 -4.83
CA MET A 65 -42.71 -30.31 -3.51
C MET A 65 -44.17 -29.86 -3.55
N ALA A 66 -44.49 -28.86 -4.37
CA ALA A 66 -45.81 -28.23 -4.39
C ALA A 66 -46.84 -29.03 -5.19
N VAL A 67 -46.41 -29.87 -6.14
CA VAL A 67 -47.31 -30.68 -6.96
C VAL A 67 -47.73 -31.95 -6.18
N PRO A 68 -49.04 -32.12 -5.87
CA PRO A 68 -49.51 -33.31 -5.15
C PRO A 68 -49.25 -34.59 -5.95
N SER A 69 -48.92 -35.69 -5.26
CA SER A 69 -48.67 -37.00 -5.91
C SER A 69 -49.84 -37.48 -6.79
N SER A 70 -51.06 -37.05 -6.49
CA SER A 70 -52.26 -37.33 -7.30
C SER A 70 -52.20 -36.68 -8.68
N VAL A 71 -51.66 -35.46 -8.79
CA VAL A 71 -51.43 -34.78 -10.06
C VAL A 71 -50.31 -35.46 -10.83
N HIS A 72 -49.24 -35.89 -10.17
CA HIS A 72 -48.20 -36.68 -10.83
C HIS A 72 -48.72 -38.00 -11.39
N MET A 73 -49.54 -38.74 -10.63
CA MET A 73 -50.18 -39.97 -11.12
C MET A 73 -51.16 -39.68 -12.26
N PHE A 74 -51.90 -38.57 -12.20
CA PHE A 74 -52.79 -38.16 -13.26
C PHE A 74 -52.04 -37.81 -14.55
N VAL A 75 -50.97 -37.02 -14.45
CA VAL A 75 -50.11 -36.63 -15.58
C VAL A 75 -49.41 -37.84 -16.19
N LYS A 76 -48.89 -38.76 -15.38
CA LYS A 76 -48.30 -40.03 -15.86
C LYS A 76 -49.33 -40.93 -16.55
N GLY A 77 -50.60 -40.81 -16.20
CA GLY A 77 -51.71 -41.52 -16.83
C GLY A 77 -52.26 -40.87 -18.10
N LEU A 78 -51.80 -39.67 -18.48
CA LEU A 78 -52.20 -39.03 -19.73
C LEU A 78 -51.46 -39.70 -20.90
N GLU A 79 -52.19 -40.40 -21.77
CA GLU A 79 -51.65 -40.83 -23.05
C GLU A 79 -51.25 -39.60 -23.89
N ALA A 80 -50.07 -39.65 -24.50
CA ALA A 80 -49.59 -38.59 -25.38
C ALA A 80 -50.64 -38.30 -26.47
N LEU A 81 -51.07 -37.04 -26.55
CA LEU A 81 -52.00 -36.59 -27.59
C LEU A 81 -51.39 -36.90 -28.96
N ARG A 82 -52.08 -37.71 -29.76
CA ARG A 82 -51.69 -38.00 -31.15
C ARG A 82 -51.91 -36.76 -32.01
N TYR A 83 -50.98 -35.81 -31.92
CA TYR A 83 -50.94 -34.66 -32.81
C TYR A 83 -50.49 -35.14 -34.20
N ARG A 84 -51.16 -34.65 -35.24
CA ARG A 84 -50.75 -34.90 -36.63
C ARG A 84 -49.43 -34.16 -36.83
N ARG A 85 -48.31 -34.88 -36.71
CA ARG A 85 -46.96 -34.36 -36.94
C ARG A 85 -46.89 -33.79 -38.35
N TRP A 86 -47.01 -32.47 -38.47
CA TRP A 86 -46.55 -31.76 -39.64
C TRP A 86 -45.02 -31.99 -39.66
N GLY A 87 -44.45 -32.46 -40.77
CA GLY A 87 -43.08 -33.03 -40.82
C GLY A 87 -41.91 -32.10 -40.45
N TRP A 88 -42.19 -30.89 -39.94
CA TRP A 88 -41.23 -29.92 -39.49
C TRP A 88 -41.36 -29.81 -37.98
N ASN A 89 -40.26 -29.99 -37.25
CA ASN A 89 -40.20 -29.85 -35.79
C ASN A 89 -40.32 -28.37 -35.38
N MET A 90 -41.44 -27.73 -35.71
CA MET A 90 -41.72 -26.32 -35.40
C MET A 90 -41.60 -26.04 -33.89
N GLU A 91 -41.87 -27.05 -33.08
CA GLU A 91 -41.70 -27.02 -31.62
C GLU A 91 -40.25 -26.73 -31.18
N ALA A 92 -39.25 -27.17 -31.94
CA ALA A 92 -37.84 -26.89 -31.66
C ALA A 92 -37.31 -25.68 -32.43
N ILE A 93 -37.81 -25.47 -33.66
CA ILE A 93 -37.35 -24.39 -34.53
C ILE A 93 -37.78 -23.01 -34.00
N VAL A 94 -39.03 -22.89 -33.55
CA VAL A 94 -39.57 -21.61 -33.05
C VAL A 94 -38.78 -21.06 -31.85
N PRO A 95 -38.54 -21.82 -30.76
CA PRO A 95 -37.76 -21.30 -29.64
C PRO A 95 -36.31 -21.00 -30.02
N LEU A 96 -35.69 -21.81 -30.88
CA LEU A 96 -34.33 -21.55 -31.36
C LEU A 96 -34.25 -20.23 -32.13
N VAL A 97 -35.16 -20.00 -33.07
CA VAL A 97 -35.23 -18.74 -33.84
C VAL A 97 -35.51 -17.56 -32.92
N ALA A 98 -36.38 -17.71 -31.92
CA ALA A 98 -36.67 -16.66 -30.94
C ALA A 98 -35.43 -16.31 -30.11
N VAL A 99 -34.68 -17.30 -29.61
CA VAL A 99 -33.43 -17.08 -28.88
C VAL A 99 -32.41 -16.38 -29.76
N CYS A 100 -32.18 -16.86 -31.00
CA CYS A 100 -31.27 -16.22 -31.93
C CYS A 100 -31.66 -14.77 -32.24
N ALA A 101 -32.95 -14.50 -32.45
CA ALA A 101 -33.46 -13.15 -32.73
C ALA A 101 -33.28 -12.21 -31.52
N ILE A 102 -33.56 -12.70 -30.31
CA ILE A 102 -33.39 -11.89 -29.09
C ILE A 102 -31.90 -11.64 -28.83
N SER A 103 -31.04 -12.66 -28.93
CA SER A 103 -29.58 -12.48 -28.80
C SER A 103 -29.04 -11.49 -29.84
N PHE A 104 -29.52 -11.58 -31.08
CA PHE A 104 -29.13 -10.66 -32.15
C PHE A 104 -29.62 -9.22 -31.92
N ALA A 105 -30.78 -9.03 -31.30
CA ALA A 105 -31.30 -7.70 -30.96
C ALA A 105 -30.63 -7.10 -29.71
N VAL A 106 -30.39 -7.92 -28.68
CA VAL A 106 -29.77 -7.51 -27.41
C VAL A 106 -28.32 -7.05 -27.61
N PHE A 107 -27.56 -7.74 -28.45
CA PHE A 107 -26.14 -7.44 -28.64
C PHE A 107 -25.87 -5.99 -29.09
N PRO A 108 -26.43 -5.47 -30.21
CA PRO A 108 -26.20 -4.10 -30.64
C PRO A 108 -26.87 -3.05 -29.75
N LEU A 109 -28.03 -3.36 -29.14
CA LEU A 109 -28.81 -2.38 -28.39
C LEU A 109 -28.32 -2.18 -26.95
N LEU A 110 -27.89 -3.25 -26.28
CA LEU A 110 -27.53 -3.20 -24.86
C LEU A 110 -26.05 -3.54 -24.62
N VAL A 111 -25.49 -4.55 -25.29
CA VAL A 111 -24.13 -5.04 -24.97
C VAL A 111 -23.04 -4.16 -25.59
N ASN A 112 -23.18 -3.84 -26.88
CA ASN A 112 -22.19 -3.06 -27.63
C ASN A 112 -21.92 -1.65 -27.04
N PRO A 113 -22.93 -0.81 -26.70
CA PRO A 113 -22.65 0.51 -26.13
C PRO A 113 -21.91 0.43 -24.79
N ASN A 114 -22.33 -0.46 -23.88
CA ASN A 114 -21.64 -0.65 -22.60
C ASN A 114 -20.20 -1.16 -22.77
N THR A 115 -19.96 -2.00 -23.78
CA THR A 115 -18.60 -2.47 -24.11
C THR A 115 -17.72 -1.31 -24.59
N LEU A 116 -18.26 -0.41 -25.41
CA LEU A 116 -17.54 0.78 -25.87
C LEU A 116 -17.23 1.73 -24.71
N ASP A 117 -18.16 1.94 -23.78
CA ASP A 117 -17.93 2.79 -22.61
C ASP A 117 -16.84 2.20 -21.69
N MET A 118 -16.88 0.88 -21.44
CA MET A 118 -15.80 0.18 -20.70
C MET A 118 -14.46 0.27 -21.42
N LEU A 119 -14.45 0.18 -22.76
CA LEU A 119 -13.23 0.37 -23.55
C LEU A 119 -12.73 1.81 -23.50
N GLN A 120 -13.61 2.81 -23.45
CA GLN A 120 -13.23 4.20 -23.28
C GLN A 120 -12.64 4.46 -21.90
N VAL A 121 -13.22 3.90 -20.83
CA VAL A 121 -12.62 3.98 -19.48
C VAL A 121 -11.27 3.29 -19.46
N LYS A 122 -11.15 2.10 -20.08
CA LYS A 122 -9.87 1.42 -20.22
C LYS A 122 -8.87 2.27 -21.00
N GLN A 123 -9.28 2.95 -22.06
CA GLN A 123 -8.40 3.85 -22.80
C GLN A 123 -8.04 5.10 -21.97
N ALA A 124 -8.97 5.67 -21.22
CA ALA A 124 -8.68 6.82 -20.36
C ALA A 124 -7.71 6.48 -19.23
N LEU A 125 -7.76 5.26 -18.71
CA LEU A 125 -6.88 4.77 -17.64
C LEU A 125 -5.56 4.18 -18.16
N CYS A 126 -5.60 3.51 -19.32
CA CYS A 126 -4.50 2.69 -19.81
C CYS A 126 -3.82 3.22 -21.08
N ALA A 127 -4.43 4.15 -21.81
CA ALA A 127 -3.82 4.73 -23.00
C ALA A 127 -3.05 6.02 -22.68
N GLY A 128 -2.34 6.52 -23.69
CA GLY A 128 -1.56 7.75 -23.58
C GLY A 128 -0.28 7.59 -22.76
N ASN A 129 0.25 8.71 -22.29
CA ASN A 129 1.37 8.70 -21.36
C ASN A 129 0.84 8.31 -19.99
N GLN A 130 1.20 7.13 -19.49
CA GLN A 130 0.90 6.70 -18.12
C GLN A 130 1.95 7.16 -17.12
N ASN A 131 3.06 7.73 -17.62
CA ASN A 131 4.23 8.09 -16.85
C ASN A 131 4.22 9.58 -16.60
N PHE A 132 3.27 10.02 -15.78
CA PHE A 132 3.18 11.40 -15.34
C PHE A 132 2.58 11.48 -13.94
N ILE A 133 2.94 12.53 -13.21
CA ILE A 133 2.29 12.90 -11.96
C ILE A 133 1.67 14.27 -12.10
N VAL A 134 0.53 14.46 -11.42
CA VAL A 134 -0.17 15.74 -11.33
C VAL A 134 -0.32 16.09 -9.86
N LYS A 135 0.08 17.29 -9.47
CA LYS A 135 -0.06 17.78 -8.10
C LYS A 135 -0.68 19.17 -8.12
N MET A 136 -1.74 19.35 -7.35
CA MET A 136 -2.30 20.66 -7.06
C MET A 136 -1.70 21.20 -5.77
N ASN A 137 -1.23 22.43 -5.78
CA ASN A 137 -0.78 23.10 -4.56
C ASN A 137 -1.97 23.71 -3.80
N SER A 138 -1.71 24.22 -2.59
CA SER A 138 -2.71 24.88 -1.75
C SER A 138 -3.30 26.17 -2.35
N ALA A 139 -2.67 26.75 -3.37
CA ALA A 139 -3.16 27.91 -4.10
C ALA A 139 -4.07 27.53 -5.29
N GLY A 140 -4.35 26.24 -5.48
CA GLY A 140 -5.16 25.73 -6.60
C GLY A 140 -4.40 25.62 -7.93
N LEU A 141 -3.08 25.83 -7.94
CA LEU A 141 -2.26 25.64 -9.14
C LEU A 141 -1.95 24.16 -9.34
N VAL A 142 -2.26 23.67 -10.54
CA VAL A 142 -2.01 22.29 -10.96
C VAL A 142 -0.70 22.24 -11.74
N ALA A 143 0.29 21.53 -11.22
CA ALA A 143 1.54 21.22 -11.91
C ALA A 143 1.54 19.75 -12.34
N SER A 144 2.12 19.45 -13.49
CA SER A 144 2.36 18.07 -13.94
C SER A 144 3.78 17.90 -14.46
N THR A 145 4.35 16.71 -14.30
CA THR A 145 5.63 16.34 -14.89
C THR A 145 5.60 14.89 -15.34
N ASN A 146 6.39 14.56 -16.36
CA ASN A 146 6.60 13.19 -16.77
C ASN A 146 7.40 12.43 -15.69
N THR A 147 7.04 11.17 -15.45
CA THR A 147 7.83 10.22 -14.66
C THR A 147 8.60 9.28 -15.60
N THR A 148 9.50 8.47 -15.03
CA THR A 148 10.07 7.34 -15.75
C THR A 148 8.99 6.31 -16.07
N ALA A 149 9.19 5.56 -17.16
CA ALA A 149 8.28 4.48 -17.52
C ALA A 149 8.21 3.47 -16.38
N PHE A 150 6.99 3.06 -15.99
CA PHE A 150 6.84 1.97 -15.04
C PHE A 150 7.51 0.71 -15.61
N SER A 151 8.68 0.38 -15.09
CA SER A 151 9.40 -0.86 -15.38
C SER A 151 9.11 -1.86 -14.27
N SER A 152 8.73 -3.08 -14.64
CA SER A 152 8.63 -4.18 -13.67
C SER A 152 9.98 -4.57 -13.05
N GLU A 153 11.10 -4.05 -13.60
CA GLU A 153 12.45 -4.22 -13.05
C GLU A 153 12.83 -3.12 -12.03
N ASP A 154 12.10 -2.00 -11.98
CA ASP A 154 12.32 -1.01 -10.95
C ASP A 154 11.88 -1.61 -9.62
N VAL A 155 12.80 -1.63 -8.63
CA VAL A 155 12.48 -2.10 -7.28
C VAL A 155 11.28 -1.27 -6.81
N PRO A 156 10.09 -1.89 -6.62
CA PRO A 156 8.88 -1.13 -6.35
C PRO A 156 9.12 -0.27 -5.12
N SER A 157 8.77 1.00 -5.23
CA SER A 157 9.01 1.94 -4.15
C SER A 157 8.33 1.46 -2.87
N LEU A 158 8.81 1.91 -1.71
CA LEU A 158 8.16 1.54 -0.44
C LEU A 158 6.65 1.85 -0.48
N LEU A 159 6.27 2.94 -1.17
CA LEU A 159 4.89 3.33 -1.38
C LEU A 159 4.14 2.33 -2.27
N ASP A 160 4.73 1.87 -3.37
CA ASP A 160 4.09 0.89 -4.25
C ASP A 160 3.85 -0.42 -3.52
N ARG A 161 4.83 -0.89 -2.73
CA ARG A 161 4.67 -2.10 -1.91
C ARG A 161 3.59 -1.94 -0.84
N ALA A 162 3.51 -0.78 -0.21
CA ALA A 162 2.45 -0.45 0.74
C ALA A 162 1.06 -0.42 0.08
N VAL A 163 0.96 0.11 -1.14
CA VAL A 163 -0.29 0.12 -1.91
C VAL A 163 -0.69 -1.29 -2.33
N GLU A 164 0.25 -2.10 -2.85
CA GLU A 164 -0.02 -3.49 -3.22
C GLU A 164 -0.42 -4.35 -2.01
N GLU A 165 0.21 -4.14 -0.86
CA GLU A 165 -0.18 -4.78 0.40
C GLU A 165 -1.63 -4.48 0.78
N LEU A 166 -2.09 -3.24 0.58
CA LEU A 166 -3.49 -2.86 0.88
C LEU A 166 -4.48 -3.36 -0.19
N LYS A 167 -4.08 -3.42 -1.47
CA LYS A 167 -4.94 -3.91 -2.56
C LYS A 167 -5.33 -5.38 -2.38
N LEU A 168 -4.37 -6.22 -1.98
CA LEU A 168 -4.55 -7.66 -1.91
C LEU A 168 -5.20 -8.13 -0.60
N ASN A 169 -5.25 -7.27 0.41
CA ASN A 169 -5.66 -7.65 1.76
C ASN A 169 -7.09 -7.19 2.06
N THR A 170 -8.05 -8.02 1.67
CA THR A 170 -9.49 -7.74 1.85
C THR A 170 -9.97 -7.91 3.30
N GLN A 171 -9.16 -8.51 4.18
CA GLN A 171 -9.46 -8.64 5.62
C GLN A 171 -8.60 -7.71 6.46
N ILE A 172 -8.87 -6.41 6.28
CA ILE A 172 -8.19 -5.35 6.99
C ILE A 172 -8.50 -5.48 8.49
N GLY A 173 -7.49 -5.86 9.30
CA GLY A 173 -7.62 -6.04 10.75
C GLY A 173 -7.02 -7.34 11.31
N GLN A 174 -6.82 -8.37 10.49
CA GLN A 174 -6.23 -9.65 10.95
C GLN A 174 -4.78 -9.88 10.51
N VAL A 175 -4.28 -9.09 9.56
CA VAL A 175 -2.93 -9.26 9.00
C VAL A 175 -2.03 -8.12 9.42
N THR A 176 -0.85 -8.45 9.94
CA THR A 176 0.21 -7.49 10.21
C THR A 176 0.76 -6.93 8.90
N MET A 177 0.44 -5.66 8.62
CA MET A 177 0.97 -4.95 7.46
C MET A 177 2.45 -4.64 7.67
N GLN A 178 3.27 -5.16 6.76
CA GLN A 178 4.72 -5.02 6.75
C GLN A 178 5.19 -3.69 6.18
N PHE A 179 4.46 -3.11 5.23
CA PHE A 179 4.89 -1.92 4.49
C PHE A 179 4.09 -0.68 4.88
N SER A 180 2.87 -0.86 5.37
CA SER A 180 1.95 0.22 5.73
C SER A 180 1.53 0.20 7.20
N HIS A 181 1.21 1.38 7.74
CA HIS A 181 0.47 1.49 8.99
C HIS A 181 -0.99 1.80 8.68
N TYR A 182 -1.86 0.82 8.88
CA TYR A 182 -3.29 1.03 8.74
C TYR A 182 -3.92 1.42 10.08
N THR A 183 -4.90 2.31 9.97
CA THR A 183 -5.79 2.63 11.07
C THR A 183 -7.17 2.93 10.50
N GLU A 184 -8.21 2.39 11.13
CA GLU A 184 -9.61 2.67 10.75
C GLU A 184 -10.01 4.11 11.08
N VAL A 185 -9.32 4.72 12.05
CA VAL A 185 -9.66 6.04 12.58
C VAL A 185 -8.92 7.10 11.77
N TYR A 186 -9.66 7.86 10.97
CA TYR A 186 -9.10 8.93 10.13
C TYR A 186 -8.27 9.97 10.90
N ALA A 187 -8.64 10.28 12.14
CA ALA A 187 -7.85 11.18 13.00
C ALA A 187 -6.44 10.63 13.28
N ASN A 188 -6.31 9.32 13.49
CA ASN A 188 -5.02 8.67 13.68
C ASN A 188 -4.21 8.69 12.38
N PHE A 189 -4.85 8.41 11.24
CA PHE A 189 -4.19 8.52 9.93
C PHE A 189 -3.63 9.93 9.70
N ARG A 190 -4.43 10.95 9.98
CA ARG A 190 -3.99 12.35 9.86
C ARG A 190 -2.85 12.66 10.83
N SER A 191 -2.92 12.16 12.07
CA SER A 191 -1.85 12.34 13.07
C SER A 191 -0.55 11.73 12.58
N VAL A 192 -0.55 10.46 12.15
CA VAL A 192 0.65 9.75 11.69
C VAL A 192 1.21 10.34 10.39
N SER A 193 0.34 10.70 9.43
CA SER A 193 0.77 11.27 8.13
C SER A 193 1.33 12.69 8.22
N THR A 194 1.03 13.43 9.29
CA THR A 194 1.56 14.78 9.54
C THR A 194 2.64 14.80 10.62
N GLU A 195 2.95 13.65 11.22
CA GLU A 195 3.95 13.55 12.27
C GLU A 195 5.34 13.81 11.71
N THR A 196 6.06 14.75 12.32
CA THR A 196 7.45 15.04 11.97
C THR A 196 8.40 14.11 12.73
N ILE A 197 9.62 13.94 12.21
CA ILE A 197 10.70 13.24 12.93
C ILE A 197 10.91 13.83 14.33
N GLU A 198 10.79 15.15 14.45
CA GLU A 198 10.91 15.84 15.74
C GLU A 198 9.82 15.42 16.72
N SER A 199 8.56 15.47 16.30
CA SER A 199 7.41 15.05 17.10
C SER A 199 7.52 13.58 17.50
N PHE A 200 7.90 12.72 16.55
CA PHE A 200 8.06 11.29 16.80
C PHE A 200 9.23 10.97 17.73
N ALA A 201 10.35 11.68 17.61
CA ALA A 201 11.47 11.55 18.55
C ALA A 201 11.11 12.10 19.94
N ALA A 202 10.34 13.20 20.01
CA ALA A 202 9.91 13.82 21.25
C ALA A 202 8.88 12.99 22.02
N SER A 203 8.03 12.23 21.33
CA SER A 203 7.05 11.33 21.95
C SER A 203 7.70 10.13 22.65
N ARG A 204 8.97 9.85 22.37
CA ARG A 204 9.74 8.77 23.03
C ARG A 204 10.17 9.20 24.43
N THR A 205 9.55 8.59 25.43
CA THR A 205 9.84 8.84 26.86
C THR A 205 11.12 8.18 27.35
N ASP A 206 11.61 7.17 26.63
CA ASP A 206 12.76 6.37 27.04
C ASP A 206 13.94 6.54 26.08
N CYS A 207 15.14 6.39 26.65
CA CYS A 207 16.38 6.27 25.89
C CYS A 207 16.81 4.81 25.83
N LEU A 208 16.16 4.02 24.99
CA LEU A 208 16.42 2.59 24.80
C LEU A 208 16.30 2.24 23.32
N ASN A 209 17.11 1.29 22.89
CA ASN A 209 16.93 0.69 21.56
C ASN A 209 15.61 -0.08 21.50
N LEU A 210 14.92 -0.02 20.35
CA LEU A 210 13.63 -0.67 20.17
C LEU A 210 13.70 -2.20 20.10
N ASP A 211 14.86 -2.77 19.76
CA ASP A 211 15.10 -4.23 19.82
C ASP A 211 15.17 -4.76 21.26
N GLN A 212 15.60 -3.92 22.21
CA GLN A 212 15.62 -4.23 23.64
C GLN A 212 14.27 -3.99 24.32
N MET A 213 13.44 -3.11 23.76
CA MET A 213 12.15 -2.73 24.33
C MET A 213 11.14 -3.90 24.25
N PHE A 214 10.66 -4.37 25.40
CA PHE A 214 9.72 -5.50 25.52
C PHE A 214 10.17 -6.76 24.74
N HIS A 215 11.47 -7.10 24.76
CA HIS A 215 12.03 -8.23 24.01
C HIS A 215 11.69 -8.16 22.49
N GLY A 216 11.68 -6.96 21.92
CA GLY A 216 11.39 -6.72 20.50
C GLY A 216 9.90 -6.79 20.14
N TYR A 217 8.98 -6.87 21.12
CA TYR A 217 7.53 -6.91 20.86
C TYR A 217 7.05 -5.69 20.06
N PHE A 218 7.58 -4.50 20.37
CA PHE A 218 7.21 -3.28 19.67
C PHE A 218 7.45 -3.39 18.15
N LEU A 219 8.62 -3.91 17.76
CA LEU A 219 8.97 -4.10 16.36
C LEU A 219 8.09 -5.15 15.67
N LYS A 220 7.69 -6.20 16.40
CA LYS A 220 6.73 -7.19 15.89
C LYS A 220 5.34 -6.60 15.67
N SER A 221 4.92 -5.65 16.51
CA SER A 221 3.63 -4.96 16.38
C SER A 221 3.63 -3.83 15.35
N SER A 222 4.80 -3.33 14.95
CA SER A 222 4.95 -2.22 14.00
C SER A 222 6.03 -2.50 12.96
N PRO A 223 5.88 -3.55 12.14
CA PRO A 223 6.89 -3.95 11.16
C PRO A 223 7.13 -2.90 10.07
N TYR A 224 6.18 -2.01 9.80
CA TYR A 224 6.34 -0.88 8.86
C TYR A 224 7.48 0.07 9.23
N ILE A 225 7.76 0.30 10.52
CA ILE A 225 8.88 1.14 10.98
C ILE A 225 10.21 0.51 10.53
N PHE A 226 10.30 -0.81 10.69
CA PHE A 226 11.47 -1.59 10.31
C PHE A 226 11.67 -1.65 8.80
N THR A 227 10.60 -1.91 8.06
CA THR A 227 10.65 -1.90 6.60
C THR A 227 11.03 -0.51 6.07
N GLY A 228 10.48 0.54 6.69
CA GLY A 228 10.87 1.92 6.43
C GLY A 228 12.35 2.19 6.68
N MET A 229 12.93 1.67 7.77
CA MET A 229 14.37 1.79 8.03
C MET A 229 15.23 1.06 6.99
N ARG A 230 14.89 -0.20 6.67
CA ARG A 230 15.59 -0.99 5.64
C ARG A 230 15.59 -0.26 4.31
N TYR A 231 14.48 0.40 3.97
CA TYR A 231 14.35 1.18 2.75
C TYR A 231 15.08 2.53 2.82
N ALA A 232 15.04 3.23 3.96
CA ALA A 232 15.70 4.53 4.16
C ALA A 232 17.23 4.46 4.02
N ILE A 233 17.81 3.27 4.18
CA ILE A 233 19.24 3.02 3.99
C ILE A 233 19.60 2.72 2.51
N GLY A 234 18.59 2.64 1.63
CA GLY A 234 18.74 2.59 0.18
C GLY A 234 19.38 1.29 -0.33
N SER A 235 20.20 1.41 -1.39
CA SER A 235 20.93 0.30 -2.04
C SER A 235 21.96 -0.39 -1.13
N HIS A 236 22.27 0.21 0.02
CA HIS A 236 23.12 -0.37 1.05
C HIS A 236 22.32 -1.12 2.11
N GLY A 237 20.99 -1.17 1.97
CA GLY A 237 20.07 -1.74 2.94
C GLY A 237 20.44 -3.17 3.29
N LEU A 238 21.11 -3.33 4.43
CA LEU A 238 21.33 -4.62 5.04
C LEU A 238 19.95 -5.28 5.19
N HIS A 239 19.76 -6.42 4.52
CA HIS A 239 18.51 -7.18 4.51
C HIS A 239 17.31 -6.51 3.82
N ALA A 240 17.53 -5.60 2.86
CA ALA A 240 16.46 -5.06 2.03
C ALA A 240 15.63 -6.19 1.39
N GLY A 241 14.30 -6.12 1.52
CA GLY A 241 13.38 -7.14 1.01
C GLY A 241 13.18 -8.38 1.88
N GLN A 242 13.95 -8.54 2.96
CA GLN A 242 13.71 -9.61 3.93
C GLN A 242 12.61 -9.19 4.93
N THR A 243 11.91 -10.17 5.50
CA THR A 243 10.94 -9.95 6.58
C THR A 243 11.60 -9.97 7.96
N LEU A 244 10.88 -9.58 9.01
CA LEU A 244 11.33 -9.75 10.41
C LEU A 244 11.48 -11.23 10.81
N LEU A 245 10.75 -12.13 10.15
CA LEU A 245 10.81 -13.58 10.38
C LEU A 245 12.12 -14.16 9.83
N GLU A 246 12.52 -13.73 8.63
CA GLU A 246 13.75 -14.19 7.99
C GLU A 246 15.01 -13.65 8.67
N ARG A 247 14.96 -12.39 9.10
CA ARG A 247 16.07 -11.74 9.81
C ARG A 247 15.54 -10.81 10.90
N PRO A 248 15.65 -11.21 12.18
CA PRO A 248 15.31 -10.36 13.31
C PRO A 248 16.04 -9.02 13.23
N PHE A 249 15.37 -7.95 13.60
CA PHE A 249 16.00 -6.64 13.69
C PHE A 249 16.92 -6.57 14.91
N ALA A 250 18.15 -6.14 14.69
CA ALA A 250 19.11 -5.80 15.73
C ALA A 250 19.69 -4.42 15.42
N CYS A 251 19.75 -3.54 16.41
CA CYS A 251 20.26 -2.19 16.23
C CYS A 251 21.74 -2.16 15.82
N GLU A 252 22.52 -3.15 16.24
CA GLU A 252 23.94 -3.30 15.90
C GLU A 252 24.17 -3.42 14.39
N ASP A 253 23.27 -4.10 13.68
CA ASP A 253 23.32 -4.25 12.20
C ASP A 253 23.21 -2.89 11.49
N TYR A 254 22.69 -1.87 12.18
CA TYR A 254 22.42 -0.54 11.64
C TYR A 254 23.36 0.56 12.17
N ALA A 255 24.35 0.22 13.01
CA ALA A 255 25.24 1.19 13.64
C ALA A 255 25.98 2.10 12.63
N ALA A 256 26.38 1.55 11.48
CA ALA A 256 27.07 2.29 10.43
C ALA A 256 26.19 3.36 9.74
N TYR A 257 24.87 3.24 9.85
CA TYR A 257 23.90 4.11 9.18
C TYR A 257 23.32 5.19 10.12
N CYS A 258 23.77 5.23 11.36
CA CYS A 258 23.29 6.18 12.37
C CYS A 258 23.48 7.65 11.98
N GLN A 259 24.42 7.98 11.10
CA GLN A 259 24.62 9.35 10.60
C GLN A 259 23.67 9.69 9.45
N LEU A 260 23.23 8.69 8.69
CA LEU A 260 22.48 8.86 7.44
C LEU A 260 20.97 8.90 7.64
N SER A 261 20.45 8.28 8.70
CA SER A 261 19.00 8.16 8.92
C SER A 261 18.59 8.58 10.32
N ALA A 262 17.74 9.61 10.39
CA ALA A 262 17.09 10.00 11.64
C ALA A 262 16.19 8.88 12.18
N LEU A 263 15.54 8.11 11.31
CA LEU A 263 14.69 7.00 11.71
C LEU A 263 15.48 5.88 12.42
N VAL A 264 16.71 5.62 11.98
CA VAL A 264 17.64 4.70 12.66
C VAL A 264 17.99 5.25 14.05
N ARG A 265 18.25 6.56 14.18
CA ARG A 265 18.54 7.18 15.49
C ARG A 265 17.36 7.14 16.46
N ILE A 266 16.12 7.31 15.98
CA ILE A 266 14.92 7.23 16.83
C ILE A 266 14.71 5.81 17.34
N THR A 267 14.97 4.84 16.46
CA THR A 267 14.77 3.41 16.73
C THR A 267 15.88 2.84 17.60
N CYS A 268 17.12 3.24 17.35
CA CYS A 268 18.34 2.71 17.95
C CYS A 268 19.19 3.80 18.62
N PRO A 269 18.62 4.61 19.54
CA PRO A 269 19.31 5.79 20.05
C PRO A 269 20.53 5.47 20.92
N ILE A 270 20.57 4.28 21.55
CA ILE A 270 21.76 3.84 22.30
C ILE A 270 22.86 3.43 21.33
N THR A 271 22.55 2.57 20.36
CA THR A 271 23.53 2.11 19.38
C THR A 271 24.08 3.24 18.53
N CYS A 272 23.24 4.22 18.18
CA CYS A 272 23.66 5.43 17.49
C CYS A 272 24.39 6.44 18.37
N GLY A 273 24.44 6.23 19.68
CA GLY A 273 25.18 7.10 20.59
C GLY A 273 24.51 8.43 20.91
N CYS A 274 23.18 8.55 20.75
CA CYS A 274 22.41 9.75 21.15
C CYS A 274 22.61 10.11 22.64
N HIS A 275 22.94 9.12 23.45
CA HIS A 275 23.11 9.21 24.90
C HIS A 275 24.57 9.36 25.37
N ASP A 276 25.54 9.30 24.46
CA ASP A 276 26.96 9.34 24.79
C ASP A 276 27.62 10.59 24.16
N PRO A 277 28.19 11.51 24.96
CA PRO A 277 28.87 12.68 24.42
C PRO A 277 30.09 12.33 23.55
N LEU A 278 30.70 11.16 23.71
CA LEU A 278 31.88 10.71 22.94
C LEU A 278 31.55 9.73 21.80
N SER A 279 30.29 9.67 21.36
CA SER A 279 29.88 8.75 20.28
C SER A 279 30.33 9.16 18.89
N GLY A 280 30.65 10.45 18.70
CA GLY A 280 30.95 11.01 17.37
C GLY A 280 29.70 11.24 16.53
N LEU A 281 28.52 11.11 17.14
CA LEU A 281 27.27 11.47 16.52
C LEU A 281 27.20 12.99 16.35
N LEU A 282 27.25 13.45 15.09
CA LEU A 282 27.10 14.87 14.75
C LEU A 282 25.65 15.32 14.96
N TRP A 283 24.71 14.47 14.55
CA TRP A 283 23.30 14.79 14.53
C TRP A 283 22.61 14.40 15.84
N THR A 284 22.45 15.35 16.75
CA THR A 284 21.78 15.17 18.04
C THR A 284 20.52 16.02 18.18
N GLY A 285 19.59 15.58 19.03
CA GLY A 285 18.33 16.25 19.31
C GLY A 285 17.11 15.70 18.57
N PRO A 286 15.88 16.10 18.96
CA PRO A 286 14.66 15.48 18.47
C PRO A 286 14.42 15.68 16.97
N ALA A 287 14.67 16.88 16.44
CA ALA A 287 14.54 17.17 15.00
C ALA A 287 15.44 16.29 14.13
N LEU A 288 16.51 15.78 14.71
CA LEU A 288 17.48 14.91 14.05
C LEU A 288 17.30 13.44 14.46
N GLY A 289 16.26 13.10 15.22
CA GLY A 289 15.92 11.73 15.56
C GLY A 289 16.50 11.19 16.87
N CYS A 290 17.18 12.00 17.68
CA CYS A 290 17.56 11.57 19.03
C CYS A 290 16.48 11.96 20.06
N PRO A 291 15.92 11.01 20.83
CA PRO A 291 14.92 11.31 21.85
C PRO A 291 15.41 12.31 22.91
N PRO A 292 14.55 13.19 23.45
CA PRO A 292 14.92 14.15 24.51
C PRO A 292 15.54 13.46 25.73
N LYS A 293 15.02 12.28 26.11
CA LYS A 293 15.54 11.51 27.24
C LYS A 293 17.00 11.06 27.03
N CYS A 294 17.41 10.82 25.79
CA CYS A 294 18.80 10.52 25.48
C CYS A 294 19.70 11.75 25.62
N ALA A 295 19.21 12.93 25.25
CA ALA A 295 19.94 14.18 25.45
C ALA A 295 20.16 14.45 26.96
N GLU A 296 19.16 14.19 27.80
CA GLU A 296 19.31 14.28 29.26
C GLU A 296 20.40 13.33 29.78
N ARG A 297 20.38 12.06 29.35
CA ARG A 297 21.43 11.08 29.71
C ARG A 297 22.81 11.48 29.19
N ARG A 298 22.89 12.06 27.99
CA ARG A 298 24.13 12.59 27.41
C ARG A 298 24.72 13.67 28.30
N LEU A 299 23.90 14.65 28.71
CA LEU A 299 24.31 15.72 29.62
C LEU A 299 24.73 15.18 31.00
N GLN A 300 23.99 14.20 31.55
CA GLN A 300 24.37 13.56 32.81
C GLN A 300 25.75 12.87 32.72
N ARG A 301 26.01 12.14 31.62
CA ARG A 301 27.31 11.50 31.38
C ARG A 301 28.42 12.50 31.14
N GLN A 302 28.12 13.62 30.48
CA GLN A 302 29.09 14.70 30.26
C GLN A 302 29.54 15.31 31.58
N ARG A 303 28.60 15.67 32.47
CA ARG A 303 28.91 16.23 33.81
C ARG A 303 29.74 15.31 34.69
N GLY A 304 29.61 14.00 34.52
CA GLY A 304 30.34 13.00 35.32
C GLY A 304 31.72 12.63 34.76
N ARG A 305 32.12 13.19 33.60
CA ARG A 305 33.38 12.84 32.94
C ARG A 305 34.43 13.92 33.15
N PRO A 306 35.72 13.54 33.24
CA PRO A 306 36.80 14.53 33.20
C PRO A 306 36.77 15.27 31.87
N CYS A 307 37.11 16.56 31.88
CA CYS A 307 37.27 17.34 30.67
C CYS A 307 38.50 16.80 29.92
N VAL A 308 38.24 16.07 28.84
CA VAL A 308 39.25 15.53 27.93
C VAL A 308 38.76 15.71 26.51
N ASP A 309 39.66 16.12 25.62
CA ASP A 309 39.32 16.28 24.22
C ASP A 309 38.82 14.96 23.63
N MET A 310 37.81 15.06 22.78
CA MET A 310 37.20 13.90 22.15
C MET A 310 38.21 13.09 21.34
N HIS A 311 39.14 13.75 20.64
CA HIS A 311 40.26 13.09 19.94
C HIS A 311 41.09 12.21 20.89
N ALA A 312 41.41 12.71 22.09
CA ALA A 312 42.21 11.99 23.06
C ALA A 312 41.42 10.84 23.73
N ALA A 313 40.13 11.05 23.96
CA ALA A 313 39.29 10.08 24.65
C ALA A 313 38.74 8.97 23.73
N ASN A 314 38.41 9.29 22.48
CA ASN A 314 37.87 8.33 21.51
C ASN A 314 38.13 8.75 20.06
N MET A 315 39.32 8.42 19.56
CA MET A 315 39.74 8.76 18.19
C MET A 315 38.84 8.17 17.10
N SER A 316 38.19 7.02 17.34
CA SER A 316 37.29 6.42 16.34
C SER A 316 36.01 7.24 16.16
N ALA A 317 35.43 7.71 17.27
CA ALA A 317 34.27 8.59 17.27
C ALA A 317 34.61 9.97 16.71
N TRP A 318 35.79 10.51 17.04
CA TRP A 318 36.31 11.75 16.45
C TRP A 318 36.38 11.67 14.92
N ARG A 319 36.95 10.59 14.38
CA ARG A 319 36.97 10.34 12.93
C ARG A 319 35.56 10.26 12.34
N SER A 320 34.64 9.57 13.01
CA SER A 320 33.24 9.45 12.57
C SER A 320 32.55 10.81 12.48
N TYR A 321 32.76 11.68 13.48
CA TYR A 321 32.25 13.04 13.50
C TYR A 321 32.74 13.83 12.28
N TRP A 322 34.05 13.89 12.05
CA TRP A 322 34.64 14.68 10.96
C TRP A 322 34.32 14.14 9.58
N ASN A 323 34.29 12.82 9.41
CA ASN A 323 33.88 12.20 8.15
C ASN A 323 32.41 12.55 7.81
N THR A 324 31.54 12.56 8.82
CA THR A 324 30.13 12.94 8.65
C THR A 324 30.00 14.43 8.32
N LEU A 325 30.70 15.28 9.07
CA LEU A 325 30.67 16.72 8.87
C LEU A 325 31.19 17.11 7.48
N GLY A 326 32.29 16.49 7.04
CA GLY A 326 32.82 16.68 5.69
C GLY A 326 31.82 16.27 4.60
N THR A 327 31.17 15.11 4.78
CA THR A 327 30.13 14.64 3.84
C THR A 327 28.98 15.64 3.77
N MET A 328 28.46 16.08 4.93
CA MET A 328 27.37 17.06 5.05
C MET A 328 27.73 18.39 4.38
N TRP A 329 28.88 18.98 4.68
CA TRP A 329 29.28 20.26 4.10
C TRP A 329 29.40 20.18 2.58
N THR A 330 29.85 19.05 2.05
CA THR A 330 29.99 18.89 0.59
C THR A 330 28.71 18.48 -0.13
N ALA A 331 27.63 18.15 0.57
CA ALA A 331 26.43 17.57 -0.04
C ALA A 331 25.70 18.55 -0.99
N ASP A 332 25.61 19.83 -0.61
CA ASP A 332 24.93 20.87 -1.40
C ASP A 332 25.92 21.74 -2.21
N MET A 333 27.21 21.43 -2.16
CA MET A 333 28.23 22.19 -2.87
C MET A 333 28.37 21.70 -4.32
N THR A 334 28.51 22.65 -5.24
CA THR A 334 28.74 22.37 -6.66
C THR A 334 30.17 22.68 -7.11
N ASP A 335 30.90 23.53 -6.38
CA ASP A 335 32.28 23.90 -6.68
C ASP A 335 33.26 22.81 -6.23
N ALA A 336 33.88 22.13 -7.20
CA ALA A 336 34.86 21.08 -6.97
C ALA A 336 36.08 21.56 -6.15
N VAL A 337 36.48 22.83 -6.27
CA VAL A 337 37.60 23.40 -5.52
C VAL A 337 37.25 23.50 -4.04
N GLN A 338 36.07 24.06 -3.72
CA GLN A 338 35.59 24.15 -2.34
C GLN A 338 35.39 22.77 -1.70
N ILE A 339 34.83 21.81 -2.46
CA ILE A 339 34.71 20.42 -2.03
C ILE A 339 36.08 19.82 -1.69
N GLY A 340 37.09 20.07 -2.53
CA GLY A 340 38.46 19.61 -2.30
C GLY A 340 39.07 20.18 -1.02
N VAL A 341 38.90 21.49 -0.78
CA VAL A 341 39.37 22.18 0.43
C VAL A 341 38.72 21.58 1.69
N ILE A 342 37.40 21.40 1.69
CA ILE A 342 36.67 20.85 2.84
C ILE A 342 37.05 19.39 3.11
N ARG A 343 37.19 18.56 2.07
CA ARG A 343 37.63 17.16 2.24
C ARG A 343 39.06 17.08 2.78
N ALA A 344 39.95 17.94 2.30
CA ALA A 344 41.33 18.00 2.80
C ALA A 344 41.37 18.45 4.28
N PHE A 345 40.59 19.47 4.63
CA PHE A 345 40.46 19.98 5.99
C PHE A 345 39.90 18.92 6.94
N THR A 346 38.73 18.38 6.64
CA THR A 346 38.08 17.35 7.49
C THR A 346 38.89 16.06 7.54
N GLY A 347 39.59 15.69 6.47
CA GLY A 347 40.54 14.58 6.44
C GLY A 347 41.73 14.77 7.39
N ARG A 348 42.34 15.97 7.42
CA ARG A 348 43.40 16.32 8.38
C ARG A 348 42.89 16.29 9.82
N LYS A 349 41.76 16.95 10.11
CA LYS A 349 41.17 16.94 11.46
C LYS A 349 40.84 15.52 11.93
N SER A 350 40.29 14.69 11.05
CA SER A 350 40.01 13.27 11.32
C SER A 350 41.29 12.47 11.64
N ALA A 351 42.42 12.78 10.99
CA ALA A 351 43.68 12.07 11.17
C ALA A 351 44.52 12.57 12.37
N GLU A 352 44.60 13.89 12.56
CA GLU A 352 45.55 14.56 13.46
C GLU A 352 44.90 15.11 14.74
N GLY A 353 43.57 15.11 14.82
CA GLY A 353 42.88 15.68 15.98
C GLY A 353 43.02 17.20 16.07
N CYS A 354 43.15 17.68 17.30
CA CYS A 354 43.38 19.10 17.61
C CYS A 354 44.85 19.53 17.55
N ALA A 355 45.78 18.68 17.10
CA ALA A 355 47.19 19.07 16.96
C ALA A 355 47.43 20.09 15.82
N ASN A 356 46.43 20.28 14.97
CA ASN A 356 46.48 21.16 13.82
C ASN A 356 45.57 22.37 14.09
N ASP A 357 46.15 23.55 14.31
CA ASP A 357 45.44 24.82 14.58
C ASP A 357 44.84 25.47 13.31
N GLU A 358 44.65 24.70 12.23
CA GLU A 358 44.02 25.20 11.02
C GLU A 358 42.59 25.68 11.30
N LEU A 359 42.32 26.92 10.89
CA LEU A 359 41.03 27.57 11.02
C LEU A 359 40.01 26.91 10.07
N LEU A 360 38.75 26.83 10.50
CA LEU A 360 37.66 26.33 9.67
C LEU A 360 37.58 27.15 8.36
N PRO A 361 37.58 26.51 7.18
CA PRO A 361 37.60 27.23 5.89
C PRO A 361 36.44 28.22 5.69
N ILE A 362 35.33 28.00 6.37
CA ILE A 362 34.09 28.77 6.22
C ILE A 362 34.05 29.96 7.18
N THR A 363 34.44 29.76 8.44
CA THR A 363 34.28 30.76 9.50
C THR A 363 35.58 31.45 9.88
N ASN A 364 36.72 30.90 9.46
CA ASN A 364 38.06 31.34 9.87
C ASN A 364 38.25 31.37 11.40
N VAL A 365 37.61 30.42 12.10
CA VAL A 365 37.68 30.25 13.56
C VAL A 365 38.36 28.90 13.85
N SER A 366 39.18 28.85 14.90
CA SER A 366 39.74 27.58 15.39
C SER A 366 38.63 26.74 16.00
N ASP A 367 38.50 25.51 15.52
CA ASP A 367 37.55 24.51 16.01
C ASP A 367 37.98 23.85 17.32
N CYS A 368 39.22 24.06 17.76
CA CYS A 368 39.71 23.61 19.06
C CYS A 368 39.73 24.76 20.10
N ASP A 369 39.15 25.91 19.76
CA ASP A 369 38.91 27.02 20.67
C ASP A 369 37.50 26.89 21.31
N GLU A 370 37.43 26.99 22.64
CA GLU A 370 36.19 26.88 23.44
C GLU A 370 35.08 27.81 22.92
N HIS A 371 35.44 28.95 22.32
CA HIS A 371 34.49 29.94 21.85
C HIS A 371 33.60 29.46 20.69
N TRP A 372 34.11 28.64 19.76
CA TRP A 372 33.35 28.25 18.55
C TRP A 372 32.17 27.32 18.87
N PHE A 373 32.38 26.39 19.79
CA PHE A 373 31.35 25.46 20.26
C PHE A 373 30.22 26.18 21.00
N SER A 374 30.56 27.18 21.83
CA SER A 374 29.57 28.00 22.54
C SER A 374 28.66 28.79 21.57
N ALA A 375 29.22 29.31 20.48
CA ALA A 375 28.53 30.17 19.53
C ALA A 375 27.52 29.42 18.63
N ASN A 376 27.73 28.12 18.39
CA ASN A 376 26.90 27.31 17.51
C ASN A 376 25.86 26.46 18.26
N GLY A 377 25.63 26.74 19.55
CA GLY A 377 24.72 25.91 20.38
C GLY A 377 25.20 24.47 20.58
N LEU A 378 26.43 24.16 20.15
CA LEU A 378 27.15 22.94 20.46
C LEU A 378 27.89 23.15 21.79
N SER A 379 27.17 23.54 22.85
CA SER A 379 27.81 23.92 24.11
C SER A 379 28.73 22.80 24.62
N VAL A 380 30.01 23.10 24.77
CA VAL A 380 30.84 22.45 25.78
C VAL A 380 30.21 22.84 27.12
N VAL A 381 29.68 21.86 27.83
CA VAL A 381 29.34 21.95 29.26
C VAL A 381 30.34 21.09 30.01
#